data_AF-A0A2X2VU31-F1
#
_entry.id   AF-A0A2X2VU31-F1
#
_cell.length_a   1.000
_cell.length_b   1.000
_cell.length_c   1.000
_cell.angle_alpha   90.00
_cell.angle_beta   90.00
_cell.angle_gamma   90.00
#
_symmetry.space_group_name_H-M   'P 1'
#
loop_
_entity.id
_entity.type
_entity.pdbx_description
1 polymer ?
#
loop_
_entity_poly.entity_id
_entity_poly.type
_entity_poly.pdbx_seq_one_letter_code
_entity_poly.pdbx_strand_id
1 'polypeptide(L)'
;MSRTRIVNGKYTKVTEKGYNLYSEGNTNINALGLNNLNADKDIHHGSAVEKAPAYQPKDSVNVFIGMFFDGTGNNRYNSDKTYYSKINSGETYYKNDTVPQEYYETIKDPKTGKQKKIKISDRDSYWNPYSNVAKLFDLYKEKKNPSEDAKGNEDAHPEYGNYVILKQYVEGIGTKQDKEDDIAGSCAGRGDWGVIGRVEEGIKNVIANEFSNIPKGKKINKIVFDVFGFSRGAAAARHFCNEVKKSVKYDTVMWDEMDIKMGRPKISYVSEHAGGLFGKRLRKAGYQPVGDTFTIEIRFLGVFDTVVSDMVVKENIGYKVAGVLIKNPLTVPYSIAAFLGQASLQDIKTKVSGLGIKKIFHITAYNEWRKNFALTPTEEGYTISMLGAHSDIGGGYAHLDKYTAVLDYFDVKVGDDKTLKEKEKIRQFYINQRISTEKEIAFRNAYDHVKKLQ
;
A
#
# COMPACT_ATOMS: atom_id res chain seq x y z
N MET A 1 -32.98 16.03 0.20
CA MET A 1 -33.12 17.07 1.25
C MET A 1 -33.03 18.44 0.62
N SER A 2 -34.12 19.22 0.54
CA SER A 2 -34.05 20.61 0.08
C SER A 2 -33.47 21.49 1.20
N ARG A 3 -32.41 22.24 0.93
CA ARG A 3 -32.12 23.45 1.71
C ARG A 3 -31.62 24.56 0.79
N THR A 4 -32.49 25.54 0.57
CA THR A 4 -32.02 26.91 0.40
C THR A 4 -32.94 27.81 1.20
N ARG A 5 -32.36 28.50 2.20
CA ARG A 5 -33.02 29.55 2.96
C ARG A 5 -32.10 30.76 2.92
N ILE A 6 -32.54 31.83 2.28
CA ILE A 6 -32.20 33.19 2.69
C ILE A 6 -33.53 33.86 2.94
N VAL A 7 -33.82 34.17 4.20
CA VAL A 7 -35.13 34.69 4.65
C VAL A 7 -35.08 36.22 4.81
N ASN A 8 -33.92 36.86 4.58
CA ASN A 8 -33.78 38.26 4.18
C ASN A 8 -32.31 38.56 3.85
N GLY A 9 -32.06 39.32 2.77
CA GLY A 9 -30.70 39.74 2.36
C GLY A 9 -30.54 39.87 0.83
N LYS A 10 -29.52 40.62 0.38
CA LYS A 10 -29.18 40.79 -1.05
C LYS A 10 -28.09 39.78 -1.44
N TYR A 11 -28.43 38.78 -2.25
CA TYR A 11 -27.45 37.86 -2.83
C TYR A 11 -26.90 38.46 -4.13
N THR A 12 -25.61 38.80 -4.15
CA THR A 12 -24.93 39.28 -5.36
C THR A 12 -23.77 38.34 -5.65
N LYS A 13 -23.85 37.58 -6.75
CA LYS A 13 -22.76 36.72 -7.21
C LYS A 13 -22.30 37.21 -8.57
N VAL A 14 -21.11 37.80 -8.61
CA VAL A 14 -20.44 38.24 -9.84
C VAL A 14 -19.45 37.16 -10.23
N THR A 15 -19.61 36.58 -11.43
CA THR A 15 -18.70 35.58 -11.97
C THR A 15 -18.20 36.04 -13.33
N GLU A 16 -16.90 35.94 -13.59
CA GLU A 16 -16.33 36.31 -14.88
C GLU A 16 -16.71 35.34 -16.03
N LYS A 17 -17.12 34.10 -15.72
CA LYS A 17 -17.25 33.00 -16.72
C LYS A 17 -18.48 32.10 -16.53
N GLY A 18 -19.60 32.67 -16.05
CA GLY A 18 -20.87 31.95 -15.82
C GLY A 18 -20.87 31.04 -14.58
N TYR A 19 -22.06 30.57 -14.17
CA TYR A 19 -22.22 29.61 -13.08
C TYR A 19 -23.36 28.63 -13.38
N ASN A 20 -23.17 27.36 -13.01
CA ASN A 20 -24.18 26.30 -13.19
C ASN A 20 -24.79 25.92 -11.83
N LEU A 21 -26.12 25.75 -11.80
CA LEU A 21 -26.88 25.27 -10.65
C LEU A 21 -27.48 23.90 -11.00
N TYR A 22 -27.23 22.90 -10.15
CA TYR A 22 -27.82 21.57 -10.28
C TYR A 22 -28.63 21.27 -9.02
N SER A 23 -29.83 20.71 -9.19
CA SER A 23 -30.72 20.31 -8.10
C SER A 23 -31.42 19.00 -8.48
N GLU A 24 -31.46 18.03 -7.55
CA GLU A 24 -32.23 16.79 -7.69
C GLU A 24 -33.76 17.01 -7.62
N GLY A 25 -34.20 18.21 -7.26
CA GLY A 25 -35.62 18.61 -7.25
C GLY A 25 -35.84 20.02 -7.79
N ASN A 26 -37.08 20.51 -7.76
CA ASN A 26 -37.41 21.85 -8.27
C ASN A 26 -36.60 22.96 -7.57
N THR A 27 -35.97 23.83 -8.36
CA THR A 27 -35.33 25.05 -7.87
C THR A 27 -36.33 26.20 -7.95
N ASN A 28 -36.81 26.70 -6.81
CA ASN A 28 -37.68 27.87 -6.75
C ASN A 28 -36.87 29.11 -6.33
N ILE A 29 -36.75 30.10 -7.22
CA ILE A 29 -36.10 31.39 -6.94
C ILE A 29 -37.20 32.44 -6.79
N ASN A 30 -37.44 32.90 -5.56
CA ASN A 30 -38.40 33.98 -5.27
C ASN A 30 -37.63 35.25 -4.90
N ALA A 31 -37.74 36.31 -5.71
CA ALA A 31 -37.11 37.61 -5.46
C ALA A 31 -38.06 38.74 -5.84
N LEU A 32 -38.03 39.84 -5.06
CA LEU A 32 -38.78 41.08 -5.34
C LEU A 32 -38.29 41.81 -6.60
N GLY A 33 -37.07 41.50 -7.06
CA GLY A 33 -36.50 41.99 -8.30
C GLY A 33 -35.28 41.15 -8.68
N LEU A 34 -35.20 40.77 -9.96
CA LEU A 34 -34.08 40.02 -10.53
C LEU A 34 -33.39 40.94 -11.54
N ASN A 35 -32.10 41.25 -11.34
CA ASN A 35 -31.36 42.13 -12.23
C ASN A 35 -30.21 41.32 -12.89
N ASN A 36 -30.50 40.77 -14.06
CA ASN A 36 -29.56 39.97 -14.84
C ASN A 36 -28.84 40.86 -15.85
N LEU A 37 -27.57 41.17 -15.59
CA LEU A 37 -26.71 41.78 -16.59
C LEU A 37 -26.40 40.70 -17.66
N ASN A 38 -26.98 40.84 -18.86
CA ASN A 38 -26.86 39.95 -20.04
C ASN A 38 -27.83 38.74 -20.12
N ALA A 39 -29.09 38.90 -19.72
CA ALA A 39 -30.10 37.81 -19.69
C ALA A 39 -30.34 37.07 -21.02
N ASP A 40 -30.21 37.74 -22.18
CA ASP A 40 -30.74 37.22 -23.45
C ASP A 40 -29.75 36.37 -24.28
N LYS A 41 -28.50 36.17 -23.83
CA LYS A 41 -27.49 35.43 -24.62
C LYS A 41 -26.95 34.14 -24.01
N ASP A 42 -27.05 33.94 -22.69
CA ASP A 42 -26.30 32.85 -22.02
C ASP A 42 -27.14 31.94 -21.11
N ILE A 43 -28.48 32.04 -21.15
CA ILE A 43 -29.37 31.12 -20.42
C ILE A 43 -29.76 29.97 -21.36
N HIS A 44 -29.01 28.87 -21.28
CA HIS A 44 -29.33 27.65 -22.02
C HIS A 44 -30.18 26.70 -21.18
N HIS A 45 -31.42 26.46 -21.62
CA HIS A 45 -32.25 25.37 -21.12
C HIS A 45 -31.93 24.09 -21.92
N GLY A 46 -31.12 23.21 -21.36
CA GLY A 46 -30.81 21.90 -21.93
C GLY A 46 -31.48 20.76 -21.15
N SER A 47 -31.60 19.59 -21.78
CA SER A 47 -31.94 18.35 -21.09
C SER A 47 -30.89 18.08 -19.99
N ALA A 48 -31.33 17.59 -18.83
CA ALA A 48 -30.43 17.25 -17.74
C ALA A 48 -29.35 16.28 -18.22
N VAL A 49 -28.09 16.73 -18.20
CA VAL A 49 -26.95 15.82 -18.37
C VAL A 49 -26.85 15.04 -17.05
N GLU A 50 -26.93 13.70 -17.11
CA GLU A 50 -26.97 12.83 -15.91
C GLU A 50 -25.85 13.14 -14.90
N LYS A 51 -24.67 13.57 -15.39
CA LYS A 51 -23.61 14.25 -14.62
C LYS A 51 -22.86 15.22 -15.53
N ALA A 52 -22.82 16.50 -15.20
CA ALA A 52 -21.87 17.41 -15.83
C ALA A 52 -20.43 17.03 -15.40
N PRO A 53 -19.44 17.08 -16.32
CA PRO A 53 -18.05 16.84 -15.96
C PRO A 53 -17.63 17.84 -14.88
N ALA A 54 -16.89 17.36 -13.87
CA ALA A 54 -16.41 18.22 -12.80
C ALA A 54 -15.55 19.35 -13.39
N TYR A 55 -15.78 20.59 -12.94
CA TYR A 55 -14.97 21.72 -13.37
C TYR A 55 -13.49 21.43 -13.12
N GLN A 56 -12.69 21.50 -14.18
CA GLN A 56 -11.24 21.34 -14.15
C GLN A 56 -10.58 22.61 -14.70
N PRO A 57 -9.64 23.23 -13.97
CA PRO A 57 -8.88 24.37 -14.46
C PRO A 57 -8.15 24.04 -15.77
N LYS A 58 -8.05 25.04 -16.66
CA LYS A 58 -7.21 24.94 -17.86
C LYS A 58 -5.77 24.58 -17.48
N ASP A 59 -5.10 23.82 -18.36
CA ASP A 59 -3.70 23.38 -18.20
C ASP A 59 -3.44 22.58 -16.92
N SER A 60 -4.46 21.85 -16.44
CA SER A 60 -4.35 20.98 -15.28
C SER A 60 -4.67 19.52 -15.59
N VAL A 61 -4.29 18.62 -14.70
CA VAL A 61 -4.55 17.17 -14.79
C VAL A 61 -5.02 16.60 -13.46
N ASN A 62 -5.95 15.65 -13.51
CA ASN A 62 -6.33 14.80 -12.39
C ASN A 62 -5.50 13.50 -12.42
N VAL A 63 -4.94 13.10 -11.27
CA VAL A 63 -4.04 11.94 -11.18
C VAL A 63 -4.69 10.88 -10.31
N PHE A 64 -5.03 9.73 -10.91
CA PHE A 64 -5.52 8.55 -10.19
C PHE A 64 -4.36 7.58 -9.98
N ILE A 65 -4.21 7.03 -8.77
CA ILE A 65 -3.07 6.21 -8.40
C ILE A 65 -3.53 4.97 -7.65
N GLY A 66 -3.30 3.80 -8.23
CA GLY A 66 -3.41 2.52 -7.52
C GLY A 66 -2.12 2.20 -6.76
N MET A 67 -2.18 2.05 -5.44
CA MET A 67 -1.05 1.64 -4.60
C MET A 67 -1.28 0.23 -4.06
N PHE A 68 -0.36 -0.69 -4.33
CA PHE A 68 -0.55 -2.12 -4.07
C PHE A 68 0.55 -2.67 -3.16
N PHE A 69 0.25 -2.88 -1.87
CA PHE A 69 1.20 -3.32 -0.85
C PHE A 69 1.07 -4.83 -0.55
N ASP A 70 2.00 -5.63 -1.05
CA ASP A 70 1.90 -7.09 -0.90
C ASP A 70 2.26 -7.58 0.53
N GLY A 71 1.81 -8.80 0.85
CA GLY A 71 2.11 -9.51 2.08
C GLY A 71 3.56 -9.94 2.21
N THR A 72 4.00 -10.24 3.42
CA THR A 72 5.38 -10.65 3.68
C THR A 72 5.73 -11.95 2.99
N GLY A 73 6.92 -12.01 2.40
CA GLY A 73 7.34 -13.17 1.63
C GLY A 73 6.70 -13.22 0.24
N ASN A 74 5.95 -12.21 -0.19
CA ASN A 74 5.45 -12.13 -1.57
C ASN A 74 6.23 -11.13 -2.40
N ASN A 75 6.73 -11.59 -3.54
CA ASN A 75 7.40 -10.77 -4.51
C ASN A 75 7.06 -11.26 -5.92
N ARG A 76 6.22 -10.49 -6.64
CA ARG A 76 5.81 -10.78 -8.02
C ARG A 76 7.00 -11.10 -8.95
N TYR A 77 8.09 -10.34 -8.87
CA TYR A 77 9.26 -10.53 -9.74
C TYR A 77 10.02 -11.82 -9.42
N ASN A 78 10.12 -12.17 -8.14
CA ASN A 78 10.74 -13.44 -7.72
C ASN A 78 9.86 -14.64 -8.14
N SER A 79 8.52 -14.52 -8.03
CA SER A 79 7.57 -15.52 -8.53
C SER A 79 7.71 -15.73 -10.04
N ASP A 80 7.86 -14.66 -10.82
CA ASP A 80 8.03 -14.72 -12.29
C ASP A 80 9.29 -15.49 -12.68
N LYS A 81 10.38 -15.20 -11.97
CA LYS A 81 11.69 -15.78 -12.23
C LYS A 81 11.72 -17.28 -11.96
N THR A 82 11.02 -17.75 -10.93
CA THR A 82 11.11 -19.14 -10.45
C THR A 82 9.80 -19.90 -10.59
N TYR A 83 8.74 -19.55 -9.85
CA TYR A 83 7.51 -20.33 -9.86
C TYR A 83 6.88 -20.42 -11.25
N TYR A 84 6.66 -19.28 -11.91
CA TYR A 84 5.98 -19.26 -13.21
C TYR A 84 6.88 -19.67 -14.38
N SER A 85 8.21 -19.53 -14.28
CA SER A 85 9.13 -19.97 -15.33
C SER A 85 9.17 -21.50 -15.52
N LYS A 86 8.61 -22.23 -14.57
CA LYS A 86 8.56 -23.70 -14.53
C LYS A 86 7.20 -24.28 -14.89
N ILE A 87 6.17 -23.43 -15.03
CA ILE A 87 4.86 -23.87 -15.51
C ILE A 87 4.93 -23.94 -17.04
N ASN A 88 4.62 -25.10 -17.62
CA ASN A 88 4.66 -25.26 -19.07
C ASN A 88 3.54 -24.43 -19.72
N SER A 89 3.77 -23.99 -20.97
CA SER A 89 2.76 -23.28 -21.75
C SER A 89 1.48 -24.14 -21.87
N GLY A 90 0.37 -23.63 -21.33
CA GLY A 90 -0.93 -24.32 -21.33
C GLY A 90 -1.30 -25.03 -20.02
N GLU A 91 -0.38 -25.15 -19.06
CA GLU A 91 -0.67 -25.68 -17.72
C GLU A 91 -1.07 -24.54 -16.76
N THR A 92 -2.01 -24.81 -15.83
CA THR A 92 -2.44 -23.85 -14.77
C THR A 92 -1.94 -24.26 -13.39
N TYR A 93 -1.08 -25.27 -13.33
CA TYR A 93 -0.55 -25.86 -12.10
C TYR A 93 0.93 -26.21 -12.28
N TYR A 94 1.64 -26.24 -11.17
CA TYR A 94 3.03 -26.70 -11.12
C TYR A 94 3.08 -28.20 -10.83
N LYS A 95 3.98 -28.94 -11.50
CA LYS A 95 4.17 -30.38 -11.26
C LYS A 95 4.96 -30.62 -9.97
N ASN A 96 4.33 -31.20 -8.96
CA ASN A 96 4.91 -31.33 -7.63
C ASN A 96 6.22 -32.13 -7.60
N ASP A 97 6.35 -33.14 -8.48
CA ASP A 97 7.57 -33.95 -8.62
C ASP A 97 8.75 -33.22 -9.28
N THR A 98 8.51 -32.05 -9.86
CA THR A 98 9.56 -31.18 -10.42
C THR A 98 10.01 -30.08 -9.45
N VAL A 99 9.52 -30.07 -8.19
CA VAL A 99 10.05 -29.16 -7.16
C VAL A 99 11.41 -29.70 -6.71
N PRO A 100 12.52 -28.98 -6.98
CA PRO A 100 13.84 -29.46 -6.59
C PRO A 100 13.98 -29.44 -5.06
N GLN A 101 14.57 -30.49 -4.47
CA GLN A 101 14.83 -30.53 -3.03
C GLN A 101 15.79 -29.44 -2.56
N GLU A 102 16.71 -29.01 -3.45
CA GLU A 102 17.53 -27.83 -3.25
C GLU A 102 17.49 -26.96 -4.51
N TYR A 103 16.99 -25.72 -4.38
CA TYR A 103 17.00 -24.74 -5.44
C TYR A 103 18.01 -23.64 -5.13
N TYR A 104 18.72 -23.16 -6.15
CA TYR A 104 19.66 -22.06 -6.04
C TYR A 104 19.39 -21.04 -7.12
N GLU A 105 19.29 -19.78 -6.73
CA GLU A 105 19.21 -18.65 -7.65
C GLU A 105 20.54 -17.91 -7.70
N THR A 106 20.86 -17.38 -8.87
CA THR A 106 21.98 -16.43 -9.00
C THR A 106 21.39 -15.04 -9.03
N ILE A 107 21.68 -14.27 -7.97
CA ILE A 107 21.31 -12.87 -7.88
C ILE A 107 22.51 -11.99 -8.17
N LYS A 108 22.28 -10.80 -8.72
CA LYS A 108 23.31 -9.80 -8.97
C LYS A 108 23.21 -8.74 -7.89
N ASP A 109 24.29 -8.54 -7.14
CA ASP A 109 24.36 -7.45 -6.16
C ASP A 109 24.24 -6.10 -6.90
N PRO A 110 23.21 -5.28 -6.60
CA PRO A 110 23.00 -4.00 -7.29
C PRO A 110 24.14 -2.99 -7.05
N LYS A 111 24.89 -3.12 -5.95
CA LYS A 111 25.96 -2.19 -5.58
C LYS A 111 27.31 -2.59 -6.15
N THR A 112 27.61 -3.88 -6.15
CA THR A 112 28.94 -4.39 -6.56
C THR A 112 28.93 -5.03 -7.94
N GLY A 113 27.76 -5.34 -8.49
CA GLY A 113 27.58 -6.06 -9.75
C GLY A 113 27.98 -7.53 -9.68
N LYS A 114 28.48 -8.01 -8.53
CA LYS A 114 28.91 -9.39 -8.34
C LYS A 114 27.71 -10.33 -8.28
N GLN A 115 27.87 -11.50 -8.87
CA GLN A 115 26.89 -12.56 -8.79
C GLN A 115 27.07 -13.32 -7.46
N LYS A 116 25.97 -13.51 -6.73
CA LYS A 116 25.91 -14.33 -5.53
C LYS A 116 24.91 -15.45 -5.77
N LYS A 117 25.32 -16.69 -5.49
CA LYS A 117 24.43 -17.85 -5.54
C LYS A 117 23.76 -17.98 -4.17
N ILE A 118 22.44 -18.00 -4.18
CA ILE A 118 21.62 -17.99 -2.96
C ILE A 118 20.76 -19.25 -2.95
N LYS A 119 20.65 -19.89 -1.78
CA LYS A 119 19.80 -21.06 -1.63
C LYS A 119 18.36 -20.58 -1.44
N ILE A 120 17.47 -21.06 -2.28
CA ILE A 120 16.04 -20.77 -2.24
C ILE A 120 15.32 -22.02 -1.74
N SER A 121 14.53 -21.86 -0.69
CA SER A 121 13.64 -22.86 -0.11
C SER A 121 12.22 -22.72 -0.64
N ASP A 122 11.42 -23.77 -0.49
CA ASP A 122 9.99 -23.80 -0.81
C ASP A 122 9.12 -22.80 -0.01
N ARG A 123 9.71 -22.04 0.91
CA ARG A 123 9.06 -21.01 1.73
C ARG A 123 9.48 -19.58 1.36
N ASP A 124 10.45 -19.44 0.46
CA ASP A 124 10.89 -18.14 -0.03
C ASP A 124 9.95 -17.62 -1.12
N SER A 125 9.91 -16.30 -1.28
CA SER A 125 9.04 -15.59 -2.22
C SER A 125 9.11 -16.07 -3.66
N TYR A 126 10.23 -16.67 -4.05
CA TYR A 126 10.45 -17.26 -5.38
C TYR A 126 9.50 -18.42 -5.70
N TRP A 127 9.03 -19.16 -4.69
CA TRP A 127 8.10 -20.29 -4.88
C TRP A 127 6.65 -19.93 -4.58
N ASN A 128 6.39 -18.74 -4.06
CA ASN A 128 5.04 -18.26 -3.83
C ASN A 128 4.44 -17.77 -5.15
N PRO A 129 3.25 -18.24 -5.55
CA PRO A 129 2.51 -17.61 -6.64
C PRO A 129 2.05 -16.21 -6.25
N TYR A 130 1.43 -15.54 -7.21
CA TYR A 130 0.89 -14.21 -6.98
C TYR A 130 -0.15 -14.18 -5.87
N SER A 131 0.02 -13.23 -4.96
CA SER A 131 -1.03 -12.76 -4.08
C SER A 131 -2.18 -12.14 -4.88
N ASN A 132 -3.32 -11.94 -4.22
CA ASN A 132 -4.41 -11.16 -4.77
C ASN A 132 -4.02 -9.69 -4.97
N VAL A 133 -3.05 -9.16 -4.22
CA VAL A 133 -2.52 -7.80 -4.43
C VAL A 133 -1.78 -7.70 -5.76
N ALA A 134 -0.93 -8.67 -6.08
CA ALA A 134 -0.22 -8.74 -7.36
C ALA A 134 -1.20 -8.93 -8.53
N LYS A 135 -2.20 -9.81 -8.38
CA LYS A 135 -3.27 -9.99 -9.39
C LYS A 135 -4.08 -8.71 -9.60
N LEU A 136 -4.45 -8.01 -8.52
CA LEU A 136 -5.15 -6.73 -8.61
C LEU A 136 -4.31 -5.66 -9.29
N PHE A 137 -2.99 -5.62 -9.05
CA PHE A 137 -2.09 -4.72 -9.76
C PHE A 137 -2.08 -4.97 -11.27
N ASP A 138 -2.07 -6.25 -11.69
CA ASP A 138 -2.12 -6.61 -13.11
C ASP A 138 -3.47 -6.22 -13.74
N LEU A 139 -4.57 -6.46 -13.04
CA LEU A 139 -5.93 -6.11 -13.49
C LEU A 139 -6.21 -4.60 -13.48
N TYR A 140 -5.47 -3.82 -12.69
CA TYR A 140 -5.72 -2.38 -12.56
C TYR A 140 -5.36 -1.66 -13.87
N LYS A 141 -6.37 -1.02 -14.48
CA LYS A 141 -6.25 -0.27 -15.73
C LYS A 141 -5.27 0.89 -15.56
N GLU A 142 -4.50 1.17 -16.60
CA GLU A 142 -3.49 2.23 -16.62
C GLU A 142 -3.70 3.16 -17.82
N LYS A 143 -3.48 4.46 -17.62
CA LYS A 143 -3.57 5.49 -18.65
C LYS A 143 -2.46 6.52 -18.42
N LYS A 144 -1.31 6.32 -19.06
CA LYS A 144 -0.10 7.16 -18.87
C LYS A 144 -0.17 8.50 -19.59
N ASN A 145 -0.92 8.58 -20.68
CA ASN A 145 -1.04 9.79 -21.47
C ASN A 145 -2.38 10.50 -21.21
N PRO A 146 -2.36 11.76 -20.75
CA PRO A 146 -3.56 12.58 -20.66
C PRO A 146 -4.07 12.89 -22.08
N SER A 147 -5.17 12.26 -22.50
CA SER A 147 -5.78 12.55 -23.80
C SER A 147 -6.72 13.74 -23.69
N GLU A 148 -6.62 14.70 -24.60
CA GLU A 148 -7.53 15.86 -24.66
C GLU A 148 -8.93 15.51 -25.15
N ASP A 149 -9.14 14.38 -25.83
CA ASP A 149 -10.46 14.01 -26.34
C ASP A 149 -10.75 12.52 -26.13
N ALA A 150 -11.58 12.23 -25.13
CA ALA A 150 -12.14 10.91 -24.89
C ALA A 150 -13.51 10.76 -25.58
N LYS A 151 -13.71 11.41 -26.74
CA LYS A 151 -14.95 11.25 -27.52
C LYS A 151 -14.89 9.93 -28.29
N GLY A 152 -15.70 8.97 -27.87
CA GLY A 152 -15.92 7.70 -28.59
C GLY A 152 -15.17 6.48 -28.07
N ASN A 153 -14.53 6.54 -26.89
CA ASN A 153 -13.95 5.37 -26.23
C ASN A 153 -14.87 4.91 -25.09
N GLU A 154 -15.35 3.67 -25.13
CA GLU A 154 -16.22 3.09 -24.08
C GLU A 154 -15.53 3.00 -22.71
N ASP A 155 -14.20 2.98 -22.67
CA ASP A 155 -13.38 3.03 -21.44
C ASP A 155 -13.03 4.46 -20.99
N ALA A 156 -13.62 5.48 -21.62
CA ALA A 156 -13.47 6.87 -21.20
C ALA A 156 -14.23 7.16 -19.91
N HIS A 157 -13.60 7.87 -18.98
CA HIS A 157 -14.25 8.47 -17.81
C HIS A 157 -14.37 9.98 -18.01
N PRO A 158 -15.30 10.47 -18.85
CA PRO A 158 -15.46 11.91 -19.10
C PRO A 158 -15.72 12.71 -17.81
N GLU A 159 -16.29 12.07 -16.79
CA GLU A 159 -16.51 12.65 -15.46
C GLU A 159 -15.19 12.98 -14.70
N TYR A 160 -14.07 12.41 -15.12
CA TYR A 160 -12.73 12.69 -14.56
C TYR A 160 -12.01 13.84 -15.27
N GLY A 161 -12.57 14.40 -16.34
CA GLY A 161 -11.97 15.48 -17.12
C GLY A 161 -10.70 15.04 -17.86
N ASN A 162 -9.66 15.86 -17.84
CA ASN A 162 -8.31 15.47 -18.29
C ASN A 162 -7.58 14.75 -17.15
N TYR A 163 -7.34 13.44 -17.33
CA TYR A 163 -6.79 12.57 -16.29
C TYR A 163 -5.73 11.59 -16.78
N VAL A 164 -4.93 11.10 -15.83
CA VAL A 164 -4.06 9.93 -15.98
C VAL A 164 -4.38 8.92 -14.88
N ILE A 165 -4.15 7.63 -15.17
CA ILE A 165 -4.25 6.53 -14.20
C ILE A 165 -2.89 5.88 -14.12
N LEU A 166 -2.29 5.92 -12.93
CA LEU A 166 -1.00 5.36 -12.59
C LEU A 166 -1.18 4.21 -11.61
N LYS A 167 -0.21 3.30 -11.54
CA LYS A 167 -0.18 2.24 -10.54
C LYS A 167 1.23 1.96 -10.05
N GLN A 168 1.35 1.61 -8.77
CA GLN A 168 2.62 1.23 -8.16
C GLN A 168 2.45 -0.03 -7.31
N TYR A 169 3.18 -1.06 -7.68
CA TYR A 169 3.34 -2.27 -6.87
C TYR A 169 4.46 -2.08 -5.84
N VAL A 170 4.21 -2.47 -4.60
CA VAL A 170 5.15 -2.43 -3.49
C VAL A 170 5.28 -3.85 -2.96
N GLU A 171 6.50 -4.37 -3.06
CA GLU A 171 6.84 -5.73 -2.67
C GLU A 171 6.58 -6.00 -1.19
N GLY A 172 6.37 -7.27 -0.87
CA GLY A 172 6.19 -7.75 0.48
C GLY A 172 7.31 -7.38 1.43
N ILE A 173 6.95 -7.03 2.66
CA ILE A 173 7.90 -6.85 3.78
C ILE A 173 8.81 -8.09 3.87
N GLY A 174 10.11 -7.88 4.08
CA GLY A 174 11.09 -8.97 4.13
C GLY A 174 11.54 -9.53 2.78
N THR A 175 11.03 -9.04 1.66
CA THR A 175 11.49 -9.42 0.30
C THR A 175 12.09 -8.22 -0.42
N LYS A 176 12.95 -8.43 -1.40
CA LYS A 176 13.29 -7.44 -2.44
C LYS A 176 13.57 -8.15 -3.75
N GLN A 177 13.28 -7.49 -4.87
CA GLN A 177 13.66 -7.99 -6.19
C GLN A 177 15.15 -8.35 -6.21
N ASP A 178 15.44 -9.57 -6.68
CA ASP A 178 16.80 -10.12 -6.83
C ASP A 178 17.65 -10.07 -5.55
N LYS A 179 17.01 -10.28 -4.40
CA LYS A 179 17.70 -10.43 -3.10
C LYS A 179 17.24 -11.68 -2.35
N GLU A 180 18.04 -12.09 -1.37
CA GLU A 180 17.61 -13.06 -0.35
C GLU A 180 16.48 -12.47 0.48
N ASP A 181 15.50 -13.28 0.81
CA ASP A 181 14.43 -12.90 1.72
C ASP A 181 14.97 -12.84 3.15
N ASP A 182 14.66 -11.75 3.86
CA ASP A 182 15.11 -11.52 5.23
C ASP A 182 13.90 -11.27 6.13
N ILE A 183 13.17 -12.35 6.43
CA ILE A 183 11.99 -12.31 7.29
C ILE A 183 12.39 -12.05 8.75
N ALA A 184 13.54 -12.56 9.21
CA ALA A 184 14.01 -12.38 10.59
C ALA A 184 14.56 -10.98 10.87
N GLY A 185 15.28 -10.37 9.93
CA GLY A 185 15.75 -8.99 9.97
C GLY A 185 14.65 -7.97 9.69
N SER A 186 13.66 -8.29 8.83
CA SER A 186 12.46 -7.46 8.67
C SER A 186 11.52 -7.51 9.88
N CYS A 187 11.52 -8.60 10.64
CA CYS A 187 10.91 -8.66 11.97
C CYS A 187 11.58 -7.71 12.97
N ALA A 188 12.83 -7.25 12.79
CA ALA A 188 13.41 -6.19 13.64
C ALA A 188 12.80 -4.79 13.37
N GLY A 189 11.88 -4.69 12.39
CA GLY A 189 10.64 -3.94 12.55
C GLY A 189 10.51 -2.59 11.86
N ARG A 190 11.59 -1.82 11.63
CA ARG A 190 11.46 -0.44 11.08
C ARG A 190 12.62 0.05 10.19
N GLY A 191 13.47 -0.84 9.65
CA GLY A 191 14.46 -0.49 8.61
C GLY A 191 13.86 -0.49 7.19
N ASP A 192 14.70 -0.40 6.15
CA ASP A 192 14.33 -0.42 4.70
C ASP A 192 13.41 -1.61 4.26
N TRP A 193 13.20 -2.59 5.13
CA TRP A 193 12.46 -3.82 4.89
C TRP A 193 11.15 -3.93 5.68
N GLY A 194 10.88 -2.99 6.59
CA GLY A 194 9.66 -2.93 7.41
C GLY A 194 8.52 -2.13 6.76
N VAL A 195 7.39 -2.03 7.48
CA VAL A 195 6.17 -1.34 7.01
C VAL A 195 6.46 0.08 6.53
N ILE A 196 7.14 0.89 7.36
CA ILE A 196 7.43 2.29 7.05
C ILE A 196 8.36 2.39 5.83
N GLY A 197 9.45 1.62 5.82
CA GLY A 197 10.38 1.59 4.69
C GLY A 197 9.70 1.24 3.37
N ARG A 198 8.75 0.30 3.37
CA ARG A 198 7.95 -0.05 2.18
C ARG A 198 7.03 1.07 1.72
N VAL A 199 6.41 1.79 2.64
CA VAL A 199 5.61 2.98 2.32
C VAL A 199 6.48 4.07 1.70
N GLU A 200 7.64 4.35 2.27
CA GLU A 200 8.56 5.35 1.73
C GLU A 200 9.12 4.96 0.36
N GLU A 201 9.45 3.68 0.17
CA GLU A 201 9.90 3.11 -1.10
C GLU A 201 8.79 3.18 -2.17
N GLY A 202 7.56 2.82 -1.82
CA GLY A 202 6.40 2.95 -2.73
C GLY A 202 6.15 4.39 -3.15
N ILE A 203 6.19 5.34 -2.21
CA ILE A 203 6.07 6.78 -2.50
C ILE A 203 7.20 7.26 -3.43
N LYS A 204 8.43 6.83 -3.16
CA LYS A 204 9.58 7.19 -3.99
C LYS A 204 9.41 6.65 -5.41
N ASN A 205 9.04 5.39 -5.56
CA ASN A 205 8.95 4.71 -6.84
C ASN A 205 7.81 5.27 -7.70
N VAL A 206 6.63 5.54 -7.13
CA VAL A 206 5.52 6.11 -7.91
C VAL A 206 5.86 7.50 -8.45
N ILE A 207 6.57 8.32 -7.66
CA ILE A 207 6.99 9.67 -8.09
C ILE A 207 8.12 9.58 -9.13
N ALA A 208 9.08 8.69 -8.96
CA ALA A 208 10.22 8.56 -9.87
C ALA A 208 9.82 7.93 -11.21
N ASN A 209 9.01 6.87 -11.18
CA ASN A 209 8.74 6.03 -12.33
C ASN A 209 7.46 6.46 -13.04
N GLU A 210 6.37 6.69 -12.29
CA GLU A 210 5.04 6.87 -12.90
C GLU A 210 4.71 8.34 -13.18
N PHE A 211 5.04 9.25 -12.26
CA PHE A 211 4.79 10.67 -12.46
C PHE A 211 5.60 11.27 -13.60
N SER A 212 6.74 10.67 -13.97
CA SER A 212 7.59 11.10 -15.08
C SER A 212 6.82 11.30 -16.40
N ASN A 213 5.71 10.56 -16.58
CA ASN A 213 4.81 10.66 -17.74
C ASN A 213 3.94 11.93 -17.76
N ILE A 214 3.85 12.66 -16.64
CA ILE A 214 3.08 13.90 -16.53
C ILE A 214 3.99 15.09 -16.87
N PRO A 215 3.64 15.94 -17.86
CA PRO A 215 4.41 17.12 -18.19
C PRO A 215 4.55 18.06 -16.98
N LYS A 216 5.77 18.50 -16.67
CA LYS A 216 6.04 19.40 -15.52
C LYS A 216 5.31 20.74 -15.61
N GLY A 217 4.97 21.19 -16.81
CA GLY A 217 4.20 22.42 -17.05
C GLY A 217 2.71 22.29 -16.73
N LYS A 218 2.15 21.07 -16.66
CA LYS A 218 0.74 20.85 -16.30
C LYS A 218 0.60 20.84 -14.78
N LYS A 219 -0.33 21.65 -14.26
CA LYS A 219 -0.62 21.70 -12.82
C LYS A 219 -1.46 20.48 -12.40
N ILE A 220 -1.25 20.00 -11.18
CA ILE A 220 -2.03 18.91 -10.60
C ILE A 220 -3.27 19.51 -9.94
N ASN A 221 -4.44 19.20 -10.49
CA ASN A 221 -5.72 19.64 -9.93
C ASN A 221 -6.12 18.79 -8.72
N LYS A 222 -6.07 17.47 -8.87
CA LYS A 222 -6.48 16.51 -7.84
C LYS A 222 -5.67 15.23 -7.93
N ILE A 223 -5.38 14.62 -6.79
CA ILE A 223 -4.77 13.30 -6.67
C ILE A 223 -5.75 12.38 -5.94
N VAL A 224 -6.05 11.23 -6.54
CA VAL A 224 -7.01 10.26 -6.04
C VAL A 224 -6.31 8.91 -5.88
N PHE A 225 -6.30 8.38 -4.67
CA PHE A 225 -5.69 7.08 -4.36
C PHE A 225 -6.74 5.97 -4.26
N ASP A 226 -6.41 4.83 -4.85
CA ASP A 226 -6.99 3.53 -4.51
C ASP A 226 -5.88 2.67 -3.93
N VAL A 227 -6.05 2.23 -2.69
CA VAL A 227 -4.99 1.60 -1.91
C VAL A 227 -5.39 0.18 -1.59
N PHE A 228 -4.50 -0.76 -1.88
CA PHE A 228 -4.70 -2.18 -1.66
C PHE A 228 -3.56 -2.75 -0.81
N GLY A 229 -3.86 -3.70 0.07
CA GLY A 229 -2.79 -4.45 0.72
C GLY A 229 -3.22 -5.74 1.39
N PHE A 230 -2.26 -6.65 1.57
CA PHE A 230 -2.46 -7.95 2.20
C PHE A 230 -1.55 -8.12 3.43
N SER A 231 -2.05 -8.69 4.53
CA SER A 231 -1.25 -9.04 5.71
C SER A 231 -0.56 -7.81 6.32
N ARG A 232 0.76 -7.85 6.48
CA ARG A 232 1.57 -6.68 6.86
C ARG A 232 1.61 -5.60 5.76
N GLY A 233 1.43 -5.97 4.49
CA GLY A 233 1.17 -5.03 3.39
C GLY A 233 -0.15 -4.26 3.59
N ALA A 234 -1.17 -4.87 4.19
CA ALA A 234 -2.38 -4.14 4.57
C ALA A 234 -2.12 -3.14 5.70
N ALA A 235 -1.23 -3.45 6.65
CA ALA A 235 -0.78 -2.49 7.65
C ALA A 235 -0.02 -1.32 6.99
N ALA A 236 0.81 -1.61 5.98
CA ALA A 236 1.47 -0.60 5.15
C ALA A 236 0.49 0.26 4.36
N ALA A 237 -0.56 -0.34 3.77
CA ALA A 237 -1.63 0.39 3.10
C ALA A 237 -2.33 1.38 4.04
N ARG A 238 -2.72 0.94 5.25
CA ARG A 238 -3.34 1.82 6.26
C ARG A 238 -2.37 2.92 6.74
N HIS A 239 -1.09 2.60 6.89
CA HIS A 239 -0.05 3.57 7.22
C HIS A 239 0.15 4.61 6.11
N PHE A 240 0.18 4.15 4.86
CA PHE A 240 0.23 5.02 3.69
C PHE A 240 -0.97 5.97 3.65
N CYS A 241 -2.19 5.49 3.91
CA CYS A 241 -3.38 6.34 4.01
C CYS A 241 -3.21 7.46 5.06
N ASN A 242 -2.65 7.14 6.23
CA ASN A 242 -2.33 8.14 7.25
C ASN A 242 -1.28 9.15 6.77
N GLU A 243 -0.26 8.68 6.04
CA GLU A 243 0.82 9.52 5.53
C GLU A 243 0.30 10.54 4.50
N VAL A 244 -0.48 10.09 3.51
CA VAL A 244 -0.99 10.95 2.43
C VAL A 244 -2.17 11.84 2.85
N LYS A 245 -2.73 11.61 4.03
CA LYS A 245 -3.77 12.48 4.61
C LYS A 245 -3.24 13.51 5.60
N LYS A 246 -1.92 13.60 5.81
CA LYS A 246 -1.31 14.70 6.56
C LYS A 246 -1.67 16.06 5.92
N SER A 247 -2.20 16.95 6.74
CA SER A 247 -2.63 18.30 6.34
C SER A 247 -1.45 19.17 5.94
N VAL A 248 -1.75 20.18 5.13
CA VAL A 248 -0.85 21.30 4.83
C VAL A 248 -0.46 22.04 6.12
N LYS A 249 0.77 22.56 6.18
CA LYS A 249 1.21 23.50 7.22
C LYS A 249 1.52 24.85 6.60
N TYR A 250 1.14 25.90 7.32
CA TYR A 250 1.40 27.28 6.95
C TYR A 250 2.30 27.91 8.00
N ASP A 251 3.39 28.53 7.55
CA ASP A 251 4.19 29.39 8.41
C ASP A 251 3.70 30.82 8.22
N THR A 252 3.48 31.50 9.34
CA THR A 252 3.11 32.91 9.35
C THR A 252 4.35 33.69 9.75
N VAL A 253 4.82 34.56 8.87
CA VAL A 253 5.89 35.50 9.25
C VAL A 253 5.26 36.54 10.17
N MET A 254 5.75 36.59 11.41
CA MET A 254 5.42 37.67 12.34
C MET A 254 6.17 38.92 11.87
N TRP A 255 5.42 39.99 11.65
CA TRP A 255 5.92 41.30 11.30
C TRP A 255 6.81 41.87 12.41
N ASP A 256 7.79 42.71 12.04
CA ASP A 256 8.43 43.58 13.03
C ASP A 256 7.47 44.71 13.47
N GLU A 257 7.84 45.48 14.52
CA GLU A 257 7.00 46.58 15.02
C GLU A 257 6.67 47.63 13.95
N MET A 258 7.55 47.80 12.96
CA MET A 258 7.44 48.82 11.92
C MET A 258 6.37 48.45 10.88
N ASP A 259 6.28 47.17 10.55
CA ASP A 259 5.31 46.62 9.63
C ASP A 259 3.87 46.58 10.20
N ILE A 260 3.73 46.34 11.51
CA ILE A 260 2.44 46.45 12.21
C ILE A 260 1.94 47.91 12.16
N LYS A 261 2.85 48.87 12.36
CA LYS A 261 2.57 50.31 12.35
C LYS A 261 2.16 50.82 10.95
N MET A 262 2.60 50.14 9.89
CA MET A 262 2.31 50.44 8.48
C MET A 262 1.05 49.71 7.95
N GLY A 263 0.35 48.93 8.78
CA GLY A 263 -0.93 48.30 8.41
C GLY A 263 -0.83 47.22 7.34
N ARG A 264 0.34 46.58 7.18
CA ARG A 264 0.55 45.60 6.11
C ARG A 264 -0.11 44.24 6.43
N PRO A 265 -0.70 43.54 5.43
CA PRO A 265 -1.47 42.31 5.65
C PRO A 265 -0.60 41.06 5.88
N LYS A 266 -0.84 40.33 6.99
CA LYS A 266 -0.11 39.08 7.33
C LYS A 266 0.00 38.14 6.11
N ILE A 267 1.23 37.76 5.80
CA ILE A 267 1.53 36.81 4.72
C ILE A 267 1.76 35.44 5.33
N SER A 268 0.93 34.47 4.95
CA SER A 268 1.12 33.05 5.26
C SER A 268 1.58 32.33 4.01
N TYR A 269 2.63 31.51 4.14
CA TYR A 269 3.11 30.67 3.04
C TYR A 269 3.06 29.20 3.43
N VAL A 270 2.94 28.32 2.44
CA VAL A 270 2.93 26.88 2.66
C VAL A 270 4.34 26.41 3.00
N SER A 271 4.53 25.98 4.25
CA SER A 271 5.81 25.42 4.72
C SER A 271 5.89 23.92 4.46
N GLU A 272 4.77 23.20 4.56
CA GLU A 272 4.64 21.81 4.15
C GLU A 272 3.37 21.60 3.34
N HIS A 273 3.51 21.09 2.11
CA HIS A 273 2.36 20.71 1.30
C HIS A 273 1.60 19.52 1.91
N ALA A 274 0.28 19.47 1.65
CA ALA A 274 -0.55 18.33 2.03
C ALA A 274 -0.04 17.05 1.37
N GLY A 275 -0.24 15.92 2.05
CA GLY A 275 0.23 14.62 1.57
C GLY A 275 1.50 14.10 2.22
N GLY A 276 1.98 14.73 3.30
CA GLY A 276 3.13 14.25 4.05
C GLY A 276 4.38 14.06 3.18
N LEU A 277 5.05 12.90 3.33
CA LEU A 277 6.22 12.55 2.53
C LEU A 277 5.94 12.57 1.02
N PHE A 278 4.75 12.13 0.61
CA PHE A 278 4.34 12.12 -0.79
C PHE A 278 4.26 13.54 -1.36
N GLY A 279 3.53 14.44 -0.68
CA GLY A 279 3.41 15.85 -1.08
C GLY A 279 4.77 16.56 -1.15
N LYS A 280 5.62 16.33 -0.15
CA LYS A 280 6.99 16.87 -0.09
C LYS A 280 7.84 16.40 -1.28
N ARG A 281 7.84 15.10 -1.57
CA ARG A 281 8.63 14.53 -2.68
C ARG A 281 8.08 14.97 -4.04
N LEU A 282 6.76 15.05 -4.16
CA LEU A 282 6.10 15.48 -5.40
C LEU A 282 6.46 16.93 -5.75
N ARG A 283 6.44 17.83 -4.74
CA ARG A 283 6.91 19.21 -4.91
C ARG A 283 8.39 19.27 -5.26
N LYS A 284 9.25 18.51 -4.57
CA LYS A 284 10.69 18.44 -4.87
C LYS A 284 10.97 17.93 -6.28
N ALA A 285 10.10 17.06 -6.81
CA ALA A 285 10.18 16.59 -8.19
C ALA A 285 9.69 17.63 -9.22
N GLY A 286 9.29 18.83 -8.81
CA GLY A 286 8.93 19.94 -9.70
C GLY A 286 7.45 20.04 -10.08
N TYR A 287 6.59 19.17 -9.54
CA TYR A 287 5.15 19.26 -9.80
C TYR A 287 4.50 20.35 -8.95
N GLN A 288 3.48 21.00 -9.51
CA GLN A 288 2.78 22.11 -8.86
C GLN A 288 1.30 21.79 -8.70
N PRO A 289 0.70 22.05 -7.53
CA PRO A 289 -0.75 22.03 -7.40
C PRO A 289 -1.40 23.21 -8.15
N VAL A 290 -2.69 23.08 -8.48
CA VAL A 290 -3.50 24.20 -8.97
C VAL A 290 -3.66 25.29 -7.91
N GLY A 291 -4.00 24.90 -6.68
CA GLY A 291 -4.10 25.81 -5.53
C GLY A 291 -2.79 25.92 -4.76
N ASP A 292 -2.84 26.43 -3.53
CA ASP A 292 -1.65 26.59 -2.68
C ASP A 292 -0.99 25.25 -2.30
N THR A 293 -1.78 24.17 -2.30
CA THR A 293 -1.35 22.84 -1.88
C THR A 293 -2.05 21.72 -2.65
N PHE A 294 -1.52 20.49 -2.57
CA PHE A 294 -2.10 19.35 -3.26
C PHE A 294 -3.45 18.95 -2.67
N THR A 295 -4.44 18.71 -3.53
CA THR A 295 -5.73 18.16 -3.13
C THR A 295 -5.67 16.63 -3.22
N ILE A 296 -5.69 15.96 -2.08
CA ILE A 296 -5.55 14.49 -1.99
C ILE A 296 -6.84 13.85 -1.44
N GLU A 297 -7.35 12.90 -2.21
CA GLU A 297 -8.47 12.03 -1.86
C GLU A 297 -8.04 10.56 -1.83
N ILE A 298 -8.63 9.78 -0.92
CA ILE A 298 -8.55 8.32 -0.96
C ILE A 298 -9.95 7.83 -1.31
N ARG A 299 -10.09 7.32 -2.54
CA ARG A 299 -11.36 6.81 -3.08
C ARG A 299 -11.66 5.42 -2.53
N PHE A 300 -10.66 4.57 -2.44
CA PHE A 300 -10.84 3.20 -1.98
C PHE A 300 -9.66 2.71 -1.14
N LEU A 301 -9.96 1.96 -0.07
CA LEU A 301 -9.01 1.15 0.67
C LEU A 301 -9.52 -0.30 0.72
N GLY A 302 -8.84 -1.20 0.02
CA GLY A 302 -9.13 -2.63 0.00
C GLY A 302 -8.05 -3.42 0.71
N VAL A 303 -8.36 -4.02 1.86
CA VAL A 303 -7.38 -4.76 2.66
C VAL A 303 -7.75 -6.22 2.85
N PHE A 304 -6.75 -7.09 2.77
CA PHE A 304 -6.86 -8.53 3.00
C PHE A 304 -6.14 -8.87 4.30
N ASP A 305 -6.88 -9.43 5.26
CA ASP A 305 -6.43 -10.04 6.50
C ASP A 305 -5.26 -9.31 7.17
N THR A 306 -5.50 -8.07 7.61
CA THR A 306 -4.44 -7.18 8.13
C THR A 306 -3.80 -7.76 9.38
N VAL A 307 -2.46 -7.84 9.40
CA VAL A 307 -1.66 -8.28 10.54
C VAL A 307 -0.64 -7.21 10.90
N VAL A 308 -0.60 -6.81 12.16
CA VAL A 308 0.43 -5.92 12.72
C VAL A 308 1.26 -6.73 13.70
N SER A 309 2.49 -7.10 13.34
CA SER A 309 3.33 -8.03 14.12
C SER A 309 3.92 -7.44 15.41
N ASP A 310 3.29 -6.44 16.02
CA ASP A 310 3.91 -5.57 17.03
C ASP A 310 4.11 -6.23 18.40
N MET A 311 3.35 -7.27 18.75
CA MET A 311 3.24 -7.71 20.15
C MET A 311 4.37 -8.65 20.63
N VAL A 312 4.83 -9.59 19.80
CA VAL A 312 5.92 -10.53 20.17
C VAL A 312 7.31 -9.93 19.92
N VAL A 313 7.36 -8.88 19.10
CA VAL A 313 8.60 -8.35 18.55
C VAL A 313 9.12 -7.15 19.36
N LYS A 314 8.23 -6.36 19.96
CA LYS A 314 8.58 -5.21 20.82
C LYS A 314 9.50 -5.57 21.99
N GLU A 315 9.34 -6.74 22.61
CA GLU A 315 10.14 -7.16 23.77
C GLU A 315 11.63 -7.39 23.42
N ASN A 316 11.94 -7.75 22.17
CA ASN A 316 13.32 -8.10 21.75
C ASN A 316 13.99 -7.07 20.82
N ILE A 317 13.26 -6.08 20.27
CA ILE A 317 13.83 -5.06 19.37
C ILE A 317 14.69 -4.04 20.11
N GLY A 318 14.27 -3.57 21.30
CA GLY A 318 15.04 -2.60 22.08
C GLY A 318 16.48 -3.08 22.28
N TYR A 319 16.63 -4.35 22.67
CA TYR A 319 17.94 -4.99 22.85
C TYR A 319 18.73 -5.17 21.55
N LYS A 320 18.10 -5.29 20.38
CA LYS A 320 18.83 -5.38 19.08
C LYS A 320 19.27 -4.01 18.56
N VAL A 321 18.41 -2.99 18.70
CA VAL A 321 18.72 -1.61 18.29
C VAL A 321 19.80 -1.00 19.18
N ALA A 322 19.84 -1.37 20.46
CA ALA A 322 20.94 -1.02 21.37
C ALA A 322 22.31 -1.38 20.79
N GLY A 323 22.46 -2.58 20.20
CA GLY A 323 23.72 -3.02 19.59
C GLY A 323 24.21 -2.14 18.43
N VAL A 324 23.30 -1.45 17.73
CA VAL A 324 23.64 -0.52 16.63
C VAL A 324 23.93 0.90 17.14
N LEU A 325 23.28 1.31 18.23
CA LEU A 325 23.46 2.64 18.85
C LEU A 325 24.73 2.72 19.71
N ILE A 326 25.25 1.59 20.18
CA ILE A 326 26.48 1.55 20.97
C ILE A 326 27.69 1.68 20.04
N LYS A 327 28.18 2.91 19.86
CA LYS A 327 29.49 3.17 19.23
C LYS A 327 30.66 2.89 20.18
N ASN A 328 30.43 2.92 21.50
CA ASN A 328 31.41 2.58 22.52
C ASN A 328 30.71 2.07 23.81
N PRO A 329 30.89 0.80 24.22
CA PRO A 329 30.15 0.16 25.33
C PRO A 329 30.42 0.76 26.72
N LEU A 330 31.42 1.64 26.87
CA LEU A 330 31.77 2.30 28.14
C LEU A 330 30.93 3.56 28.46
N THR A 331 30.15 4.08 27.50
CA THR A 331 29.51 5.41 27.65
C THR A 331 28.00 5.36 27.88
N VAL A 332 27.30 4.30 27.45
CA VAL A 332 25.85 4.15 27.62
C VAL A 332 25.53 2.70 27.99
N PRO A 333 24.95 2.43 29.17
CA PRO A 333 24.50 1.10 29.56
C PRO A 333 23.52 0.51 28.54
N TYR A 334 23.65 -0.80 28.25
CA TYR A 334 22.86 -1.51 27.25
C TYR A 334 21.34 -1.41 27.48
N SER A 335 20.91 -1.37 28.73
CA SER A 335 19.51 -1.19 29.14
C SER A 335 18.97 0.20 28.77
N ILE A 336 19.78 1.25 28.94
CA ILE A 336 19.42 2.63 28.58
C ILE A 336 19.41 2.78 27.05
N ALA A 337 20.39 2.19 26.36
CA ALA A 337 20.41 2.17 24.90
C ALA A 337 19.22 1.41 24.30
N ALA A 338 18.78 0.32 24.94
CA ALA A 338 17.59 -0.42 24.53
C ALA A 338 16.30 0.39 24.69
N PHE A 339 16.18 1.11 25.80
CA PHE A 339 15.07 2.03 26.05
C PHE A 339 15.04 3.19 25.03
N LEU A 340 16.17 3.86 24.79
CA LEU A 340 16.28 4.94 23.80
C LEU A 340 16.02 4.42 22.38
N GLY A 341 16.55 3.24 22.04
CA GLY A 341 16.28 2.56 20.79
C GLY A 341 14.79 2.32 20.61
N GLN A 342 14.11 1.80 21.63
CA GLN A 342 12.67 1.56 21.60
C GLN A 342 11.83 2.84 21.50
N ALA A 343 12.23 3.93 22.19
CA ALA A 343 11.57 5.23 22.12
C ALA A 343 11.75 5.95 20.77
N SER A 344 12.83 5.65 20.04
CA SER A 344 13.12 6.25 18.72
C SER A 344 12.32 5.63 17.57
N LEU A 345 11.66 4.50 17.80
CA LEU A 345 10.93 3.77 16.77
C LEU A 345 9.63 4.53 16.41
N GLN A 346 9.43 4.88 15.14
CA GLN A 346 8.18 5.52 14.67
C GLN A 346 6.98 4.57 14.61
N ASP A 347 5.83 4.95 15.18
CA ASP A 347 4.68 4.07 15.23
C ASP A 347 4.00 3.80 13.89
N ILE A 348 3.65 2.53 13.67
CA ILE A 348 2.85 2.10 12.51
C ILE A 348 1.40 2.49 12.76
N LYS A 349 0.98 3.57 12.11
CA LYS A 349 -0.40 4.06 12.14
C LYS A 349 -1.32 3.20 11.28
N THR A 350 -2.17 2.39 11.90
CA THR A 350 -3.18 1.57 11.19
C THR A 350 -4.61 2.07 11.32
N LYS A 351 -4.85 3.07 12.16
CA LYS A 351 -6.15 3.72 12.32
C LYS A 351 -6.51 4.48 11.04
N VAL A 352 -7.63 4.15 10.41
CA VAL A 352 -8.20 4.79 9.22
C VAL A 352 -9.34 5.76 9.52
N SER A 353 -9.85 5.78 10.75
CA SER A 353 -10.97 6.64 11.15
C SER A 353 -10.62 8.12 11.05
N GLY A 354 -11.54 8.92 10.53
CA GLY A 354 -11.32 10.37 10.38
C GLY A 354 -10.38 10.77 9.24
N LEU A 355 -9.87 9.82 8.45
CA LEU A 355 -9.08 10.12 7.24
C LEU A 355 -9.96 10.55 6.05
N GLY A 356 -11.29 10.37 6.14
CA GLY A 356 -12.24 10.72 5.08
C GLY A 356 -12.11 9.83 3.82
N ILE A 357 -11.72 8.56 4.01
CA ILE A 357 -11.66 7.56 2.94
C ILE A 357 -13.09 7.30 2.45
N LYS A 358 -13.32 7.34 1.13
CA LYS A 358 -14.70 7.23 0.60
C LYS A 358 -15.29 5.84 0.79
N LYS A 359 -14.49 4.79 0.59
CA LYS A 359 -14.89 3.39 0.74
C LYS A 359 -13.74 2.58 1.32
N ILE A 360 -14.04 1.79 2.34
CA ILE A 360 -13.12 0.85 2.97
C ILE A 360 -13.77 -0.53 2.92
N PHE A 361 -13.01 -1.52 2.48
CA PHE A 361 -13.43 -2.92 2.41
C PHE A 361 -12.33 -3.82 2.96
N HIS A 362 -12.66 -4.65 3.94
CA HIS A 362 -11.72 -5.57 4.59
C HIS A 362 -12.23 -7.01 4.48
N ILE A 363 -11.45 -7.89 3.83
CA ILE A 363 -11.69 -9.34 3.85
C ILE A 363 -10.81 -9.96 4.93
N THR A 364 -11.38 -10.78 5.82
CA THR A 364 -10.66 -11.46 6.91
C THR A 364 -10.72 -12.97 6.76
N ALA A 365 -9.66 -13.65 7.20
CA ALA A 365 -9.60 -15.11 7.23
C ALA A 365 -10.34 -15.66 8.45
N TYR A 366 -11.35 -16.50 8.23
CA TYR A 366 -12.10 -17.14 9.30
C TYR A 366 -11.30 -18.26 9.99
N ASN A 367 -10.44 -18.95 9.25
CA ASN A 367 -9.70 -20.12 9.72
C ASN A 367 -8.22 -19.83 10.04
N GLU A 368 -7.85 -18.56 10.24
CA GLU A 368 -6.50 -18.21 10.69
C GLU A 368 -6.41 -18.25 12.22
N TRP A 369 -5.66 -19.21 12.75
CA TRP A 369 -5.57 -19.48 14.19
C TRP A 369 -4.15 -19.30 14.77
N ARG A 370 -3.16 -18.94 13.94
CA ARG A 370 -1.78 -18.80 14.40
C ARG A 370 -1.65 -17.55 15.25
N LYS A 371 -1.05 -17.72 16.44
CA LYS A 371 -0.79 -16.63 17.40
C LYS A 371 -0.07 -15.41 16.81
N ASN A 372 0.83 -15.64 15.84
CA ASN A 372 1.62 -14.58 15.20
C ASN A 372 0.90 -13.86 14.06
N PHE A 373 -0.31 -14.29 13.70
CA PHE A 373 -1.15 -13.73 12.63
C PHE A 373 -2.41 -13.09 13.23
N ALA A 374 -2.25 -12.39 14.36
CA ALA A 374 -3.35 -11.70 15.01
C ALA A 374 -3.96 -10.64 14.07
N LEU A 375 -5.24 -10.81 13.78
CA LEU A 375 -6.02 -9.90 12.94
C LEU A 375 -6.07 -8.50 13.56
N THR A 376 -5.81 -7.49 12.73
CA THR A 376 -6.05 -6.08 13.05
C THR A 376 -7.32 -5.63 12.33
N PRO A 377 -8.47 -5.57 13.02
CA PRO A 377 -9.73 -5.15 12.40
C PRO A 377 -9.64 -3.72 11.87
N THR A 378 -10.46 -3.38 10.88
CA THR A 378 -10.72 -1.99 10.50
C THR A 378 -11.86 -1.44 11.35
N GLU A 379 -11.75 -0.20 11.78
CA GLU A 379 -12.75 0.48 12.61
C GLU A 379 -13.81 1.23 11.79
N GLU A 380 -13.59 1.38 10.48
CA GLU A 380 -14.54 1.96 9.52
C GLU A 380 -14.65 1.08 8.27
N GLY A 381 -15.78 1.21 7.57
CA GLY A 381 -16.04 0.49 6.32
C GLY A 381 -16.80 -0.81 6.51
N TYR A 382 -16.77 -1.63 5.45
CA TYR A 382 -17.40 -2.93 5.44
C TYR A 382 -16.36 -4.04 5.60
N THR A 383 -16.62 -4.99 6.49
CA THR A 383 -15.76 -6.15 6.72
C THR A 383 -16.53 -7.42 6.44
N ILE A 384 -15.91 -8.35 5.71
CA ILE A 384 -16.44 -9.69 5.50
C ILE A 384 -15.41 -10.72 5.96
N SER A 385 -15.88 -11.72 6.70
CA SER A 385 -15.07 -12.88 7.06
C SER A 385 -15.38 -14.02 6.10
N MET A 386 -14.34 -14.59 5.50
CA MET A 386 -14.44 -15.64 4.50
C MET A 386 -13.72 -16.90 4.99
N LEU A 387 -14.23 -18.07 4.59
CA LEU A 387 -13.60 -19.36 4.89
C LEU A 387 -12.19 -19.41 4.24
N GLY A 388 -11.26 -20.01 4.96
CA GLY A 388 -9.85 -20.11 4.57
C GLY A 388 -8.89 -19.52 5.61
N ALA A 389 -7.63 -19.93 5.51
CA ALA A 389 -6.51 -19.40 6.26
C ALA A 389 -6.01 -18.08 5.64
N HIS A 390 -4.99 -17.47 6.24
CA HIS A 390 -4.46 -16.16 5.85
C HIS A 390 -4.19 -15.99 4.34
N SER A 391 -3.50 -16.95 3.72
CA SER A 391 -3.14 -16.89 2.29
C SER A 391 -4.23 -17.45 1.37
N ASP A 392 -5.30 -18.06 1.89
CA ASP A 392 -6.50 -18.35 1.09
C ASP A 392 -7.22 -17.04 0.75
N ILE A 393 -7.21 -16.08 1.68
CA ILE A 393 -7.77 -14.74 1.49
C ILE A 393 -6.82 -13.83 0.71
N GLY A 394 -5.54 -13.83 1.09
CA GLY A 394 -4.53 -12.97 0.48
C GLY A 394 -3.94 -13.46 -0.83
N GLY A 395 -4.11 -14.74 -1.16
CA GLY A 395 -3.36 -15.42 -2.21
C GLY A 395 -1.91 -15.76 -1.78
N GLY A 396 -1.22 -16.52 -2.64
CA GLY A 396 0.16 -16.95 -2.40
C GLY A 396 0.33 -18.45 -2.09
N TYR A 397 -0.74 -19.25 -2.12
CA TYR A 397 -0.62 -20.71 -2.11
C TYR A 397 -0.36 -21.26 -3.51
N ALA A 398 0.69 -22.09 -3.64
CA ALA A 398 1.02 -22.83 -4.86
C ALA A 398 -0.13 -23.72 -5.33
N HIS A 399 -0.48 -23.59 -6.60
CA HIS A 399 -1.39 -24.53 -7.26
C HIS A 399 -0.55 -25.70 -7.79
N LEU A 400 -0.68 -26.87 -7.16
CA LEU A 400 0.08 -28.08 -7.48
C LEU A 400 -0.81 -29.09 -8.19
N ASP A 401 -0.24 -29.87 -9.12
CA ASP A 401 -0.95 -30.95 -9.82
C ASP A 401 -1.38 -32.09 -8.89
N LYS A 402 -0.61 -32.31 -7.81
CA LYS A 402 -0.84 -33.35 -6.81
C LYS A 402 -0.61 -32.80 -5.40
N TYR A 403 -1.46 -33.25 -4.48
CA TYR A 403 -1.28 -33.04 -3.06
C TYR A 403 -0.08 -33.87 -2.55
N THR A 404 0.85 -33.24 -1.85
CA THR A 404 1.84 -33.97 -1.05
C THR A 404 1.23 -34.23 0.33
N ALA A 405 1.07 -35.50 0.71
CA ALA A 405 0.65 -35.86 2.05
C ALA A 405 1.78 -35.58 3.06
N VAL A 406 1.75 -34.35 3.61
CA VAL A 406 2.58 -33.97 4.75
C VAL A 406 1.76 -34.16 6.00
N LEU A 407 2.14 -35.14 6.82
CA LEU A 407 1.38 -35.48 8.01
C LEU A 407 1.58 -34.45 9.13
N ASP A 408 2.76 -33.82 9.20
CA ASP A 408 3.06 -32.84 10.22
C ASP A 408 4.17 -31.85 9.82
N TYR A 409 4.00 -30.60 10.26
CA TYR A 409 5.00 -29.54 10.22
C TYR A 409 5.33 -29.13 11.67
N PHE A 410 6.59 -29.21 12.06
CA PHE A 410 6.99 -28.96 13.44
C PHE A 410 8.31 -28.17 13.49
N ASP A 411 8.45 -27.32 14.50
CA ASP A 411 9.70 -26.57 14.76
C ASP A 411 10.56 -27.31 15.78
N VAL A 412 11.80 -27.64 15.39
CA VAL A 412 12.79 -28.22 16.31
C VAL A 412 13.85 -27.20 16.66
N LYS A 413 14.01 -26.84 17.94
CA LYS A 413 15.09 -25.93 18.37
C LYS A 413 16.46 -26.49 17.99
N VAL A 414 17.43 -25.60 17.72
CA VAL A 414 18.82 -26.00 17.43
C VAL A 414 19.35 -26.94 18.51
N GLY A 415 19.86 -28.10 18.09
CA GLY A 415 20.45 -29.10 18.99
C GLY A 415 19.44 -29.98 19.74
N ASP A 416 18.15 -29.87 19.42
CA ASP A 416 17.11 -30.76 19.98
C ASP A 416 16.91 -32.00 19.11
N ASP A 417 17.94 -32.85 19.07
CA ASP A 417 17.91 -34.13 18.33
C ASP A 417 16.83 -35.09 18.85
N LYS A 418 16.35 -34.88 20.08
CA LYS A 418 15.33 -35.71 20.70
C LYS A 418 14.00 -35.58 19.94
N THR A 419 13.56 -34.35 19.69
CA THR A 419 12.30 -34.11 18.97
C THR A 419 12.36 -34.66 17.53
N LEU A 420 13.49 -34.52 16.83
CA LEU A 420 13.67 -35.12 15.50
C LEU A 420 13.56 -36.66 15.54
N LYS A 421 14.24 -37.30 16.50
CA LYS A 421 14.17 -38.76 16.67
C LYS A 421 12.77 -39.24 17.04
N GLU A 422 12.03 -38.49 17.85
CA GLU A 422 10.64 -38.82 18.19
C GLU A 422 9.72 -38.71 16.98
N LYS A 423 9.86 -37.66 16.16
CA LYS A 423 9.09 -37.50 14.92
C LYS A 423 9.41 -38.59 13.90
N GLU A 424 10.68 -38.98 13.78
CA GLU A 424 11.06 -40.09 12.91
C GLU A 424 10.48 -41.43 13.42
N LYS A 425 10.44 -41.67 14.73
CA LYS A 425 9.75 -42.86 15.28
C LYS A 425 8.26 -42.88 14.92
N ILE A 426 7.59 -41.73 14.98
CA ILE A 426 6.19 -41.62 14.56
C ILE A 426 6.05 -41.91 13.06
N ARG A 427 6.93 -41.36 12.21
CA ARG A 427 6.95 -41.66 10.77
C ARG A 427 7.13 -43.15 10.51
N GLN A 428 8.09 -43.79 11.18
CA GLN A 428 8.35 -45.22 11.09
C GLN A 428 7.18 -46.07 11.60
N PHE A 429 6.41 -45.60 12.59
CA PHE A 429 5.19 -46.28 13.01
C PHE A 429 4.20 -46.42 11.85
N TYR A 430 3.89 -45.33 11.13
CA TYR A 430 2.97 -45.38 9.97
C TYR A 430 3.48 -46.29 8.86
N ILE A 431 4.79 -46.27 8.59
CA ILE A 431 5.43 -47.13 7.58
C ILE A 431 5.37 -48.60 7.98
N ASN A 432 5.75 -48.92 9.22
CA ASN A 432 5.80 -50.30 9.71
C ASN A 432 4.40 -50.94 9.85
N GLN A 433 3.38 -50.13 10.16
CA GLN A 433 1.98 -50.58 10.18
C GLN A 433 1.37 -50.69 8.77
N ARG A 434 2.14 -50.45 7.70
CA ARG A 434 1.69 -50.44 6.30
C ARG A 434 0.53 -49.47 6.04
N ILE A 435 0.45 -48.40 6.82
CA ILE A 435 -0.56 -47.34 6.65
C ILE A 435 -0.13 -46.42 5.48
N SER A 436 1.17 -46.21 5.29
CA SER A 436 1.75 -45.42 4.19
C SER A 436 3.13 -45.93 3.80
N THR A 437 3.58 -45.70 2.56
CA THR A 437 4.99 -45.93 2.18
C THR A 437 5.88 -44.74 2.49
N GLU A 438 7.20 -44.95 2.46
CA GLU A 438 8.19 -43.91 2.74
C GLU A 438 8.11 -42.70 1.78
N LYS A 439 7.63 -42.93 0.55
CA LYS A 439 7.43 -41.89 -0.48
C LYS A 439 6.10 -41.16 -0.36
N GLU A 440 5.14 -41.71 0.39
CA GLU A 440 3.78 -41.17 0.53
C GLU A 440 3.60 -40.35 1.81
N ILE A 441 4.55 -40.39 2.76
CA ILE A 441 4.47 -39.65 4.03
C ILE A 441 5.70 -38.79 4.26
N ALA A 442 5.47 -37.49 4.48
CA ALA A 442 6.51 -36.53 4.83
C ALA A 442 6.28 -35.89 6.20
N PHE A 443 7.36 -35.72 6.94
CA PHE A 443 7.48 -34.92 8.15
C PHE A 443 8.51 -33.82 7.88
N ARG A 444 8.13 -32.54 8.03
CA ARG A 444 9.03 -31.43 7.68
C ARG A 444 9.38 -30.60 8.92
N ASN A 445 10.68 -30.56 9.26
CA ASN A 445 11.21 -29.64 10.25
C ASN A 445 11.19 -28.21 9.68
N ALA A 446 10.45 -27.33 10.32
CA ALA A 446 10.29 -25.94 9.94
C ALA A 446 11.46 -25.04 10.39
N TYR A 447 12.31 -25.52 11.31
CA TYR A 447 13.34 -24.72 11.97
C TYR A 447 14.69 -24.64 11.22
N ASP A 448 15.00 -25.59 10.33
CA ASP A 448 16.30 -25.70 9.62
C ASP A 448 16.68 -24.46 8.78
N HIS A 449 15.75 -23.52 8.60
CA HIS A 449 15.95 -22.27 7.89
C HIS A 449 16.48 -21.12 8.76
N VAL A 450 16.43 -21.22 10.10
CA VAL A 450 16.92 -20.16 11.01
C VAL A 450 18.44 -20.26 11.26
N LYS A 451 19.05 -21.43 11.01
CA LYS A 451 20.49 -21.66 11.20
C LYS A 451 21.15 -22.47 10.07
N LYS A 452 21.11 -21.95 8.85
CA LYS A 452 22.21 -22.16 7.89
C LYS A 452 22.89 -20.82 7.56
N LEU A 453 23.26 -20.08 8.60
CA LEU A 453 24.35 -19.12 8.52
C LEU A 453 25.62 -19.90 8.87
N GLN A 454 26.38 -20.27 7.84
CA GLN A 454 27.78 -20.69 7.97
C GLN A 454 28.63 -19.48 8.32
#